data_AF-A0A1E3K257-F1
#
_entry.id   AF-A0A1E3K257-F1
#
_cell.length_a   1.000
_cell.length_b   1.000
_cell.length_c   1.000
_cell.angle_alpha   90.00
_cell.angle_beta   90.00
_cell.angle_gamma   90.00
#
_symmetry.space_group_name_H-M   'P 1'
#
loop_
_entity.id
_entity.type
_entity.pdbx_description
1 polymer ?
#
loop_
_entity_poly.entity_id
_entity_poly.type
_entity_poly.pdbx_seq_one_letter_code
_entity_poly.pdbx_strand_id
1 'polypeptide(L)'
;MSQFTEQIWTVIDGEENSFACDPQSERRARPVALTRNNLRSLGISGLEANTNTVLLSAFEFDPAAKTLSRTVLTAVRGEKRIPMTEYQVSMDAVNQVDGLISLKLEELEGQGDGWLASCFQEENAEALQEKEGALFSELDVGGGRVQLVRVESTDAVKQLWEEALEFEQRASIYDEESD
;
A
#
# COMPACT_ATOMS: atom_id res chain seq x y z
N MET A 1 9.13 -2.49 -10.81
CA MET A 1 8.42 -1.19 -10.71
C MET A 1 7.76 -1.13 -9.36
N SER A 2 7.72 0.05 -8.74
CA SER A 2 6.89 0.28 -7.56
C SER A 2 5.44 0.46 -7.99
N GLN A 3 4.53 0.07 -7.11
CA GLN A 3 3.10 0.12 -7.30
C GLN A 3 2.48 0.99 -6.21
N PHE A 4 1.58 1.87 -6.61
CA PHE A 4 0.70 2.61 -5.72
C PHE A 4 -0.72 2.11 -5.93
N THR A 5 -1.42 1.83 -4.84
CA THR A 5 -2.78 1.30 -4.86
C THR A 5 -3.64 2.07 -3.87
N GLU A 6 -4.82 2.47 -4.31
CA GLU A 6 -5.84 3.09 -3.46
C GLU A 6 -7.16 2.33 -3.64
N GLN A 7 -7.73 1.89 -2.52
CA GLN A 7 -9.04 1.25 -2.44
C GLN A 7 -9.91 2.09 -1.51
N ILE A 8 -11.14 2.39 -1.93
CA ILE A 8 -12.06 3.24 -1.18
C ILE A 8 -13.39 2.52 -1.11
N TRP A 9 -13.88 2.33 0.10
CA TRP A 9 -15.18 1.76 0.39
C TRP A 9 -16.15 2.85 0.79
N THR A 10 -17.37 2.74 0.26
CA THR A 10 -18.49 3.64 0.58
C THR A 10 -19.74 2.83 0.92
N VAL A 11 -20.61 3.41 1.75
CA VAL A 11 -21.92 2.81 2.06
C VAL A 11 -22.84 2.95 0.84
N ILE A 12 -23.51 1.86 0.44
CA ILE A 12 -24.53 1.92 -0.58
C ILE A 12 -25.85 2.40 0.06
N ASP A 13 -26.35 3.55 -0.39
CA ASP A 13 -27.59 4.12 0.12
C ASP A 13 -28.79 3.17 -0.11
N GLY A 14 -29.51 2.88 0.97
CA GLY A 14 -30.76 2.10 0.93
C GLY A 14 -30.60 0.59 1.15
N GLU A 15 -29.38 0.10 1.34
CA GLU A 15 -29.11 -1.30 1.68
C GLU A 15 -28.29 -1.38 2.99
N GLU A 16 -28.81 -2.12 3.98
CA GLU A 16 -28.15 -2.25 5.28
C GLU A 16 -26.91 -3.14 5.16
N ASN A 17 -25.75 -2.62 5.56
CA ASN A 17 -24.45 -3.31 5.48
C ASN A 17 -24.01 -3.68 4.05
N SER A 18 -24.47 -2.93 3.05
CA SER A 18 -23.95 -3.02 1.68
C SER A 18 -22.90 -1.93 1.44
N PHE A 19 -21.78 -2.33 0.86
CA PHE A 19 -20.66 -1.44 0.57
C PHE A 19 -20.27 -1.58 -0.90
N ALA A 20 -19.77 -0.48 -1.47
CA ALA A 20 -19.14 -0.49 -2.77
C ALA A 20 -17.67 -0.14 -2.58
N CYS A 21 -16.78 -0.97 -3.12
CA CYS A 21 -15.41 -0.58 -3.37
C CYS A 21 -15.35 0.18 -4.70
N ASP A 22 -14.97 1.46 -4.66
CA ASP A 22 -14.62 2.22 -5.86
C ASP A 22 -13.47 1.53 -6.60
N PRO A 23 -13.38 1.66 -7.93
CA PRO A 23 -12.38 0.95 -8.72
C PRO A 23 -10.97 1.23 -8.19
N GLN A 24 -10.27 0.15 -7.85
CA GLN A 24 -8.89 0.18 -7.36
C GLN A 24 -8.03 1.04 -8.31
N SER A 25 -7.48 2.13 -7.76
CA SER A 25 -6.57 3.00 -8.51
C SER A 25 -5.15 2.45 -8.39
N GLU A 26 -4.77 1.60 -9.34
CA GLU A 26 -3.40 1.08 -9.45
C GLU A 26 -2.55 1.94 -10.39
N ARG A 27 -1.40 2.41 -9.90
CA ARG A 27 -0.41 3.17 -10.67
C ARG A 27 0.97 2.57 -10.47
N ARG A 28 1.82 2.66 -11.49
CA ARG A 28 3.18 2.09 -11.48
C ARG A 28 4.22 3.11 -11.90
N ALA A 29 5.33 3.12 -11.17
CA ALA A 29 6.46 4.02 -11.42
C ALA A 29 7.78 3.28 -11.16
N ARG A 30 8.88 3.96 -11.45
CA ARG A 30 10.22 3.50 -11.11
C ARG A 30 10.27 3.14 -9.63
N PRO A 31 11.10 2.16 -9.25
CA PRO A 31 11.11 1.68 -7.89
C PRO A 31 11.44 2.78 -6.89
N VAL A 32 10.54 2.96 -5.92
CA VAL A 32 10.70 3.88 -4.80
C VAL A 32 11.68 3.26 -3.82
N ALA A 33 12.81 3.92 -3.58
CA ALA A 33 13.81 3.47 -2.62
C ALA A 33 13.64 4.23 -1.29
N LEU A 34 13.28 3.53 -0.22
CA LEU A 34 13.13 4.11 1.11
C LEU A 34 14.50 4.40 1.71
N THR A 35 14.76 5.68 1.96
CA THR A 35 15.92 6.15 2.71
C THR A 35 15.62 6.20 4.22
N ARG A 36 16.67 6.36 5.05
CA ARG A 36 16.50 6.64 6.49
C ARG A 36 15.59 7.82 6.78
N ASN A 37 15.65 8.85 5.93
CA ASN A 37 14.87 10.05 6.12
C ASN A 37 13.39 9.75 5.86
N ASN A 38 13.07 8.98 4.81
CA ASN A 38 11.70 8.55 4.54
C ASN A 38 11.15 7.69 5.69
N LEU A 39 11.94 6.71 6.18
CA LEU A 39 11.51 5.89 7.31
C LEU A 39 11.23 6.74 8.55
N ARG A 40 12.11 7.71 8.86
CA ARG A 40 11.92 8.63 9.99
C ARG A 40 10.69 9.51 9.83
N SER A 41 10.46 10.07 8.64
CA SER A 41 9.30 10.94 8.40
C SER A 41 7.98 10.17 8.48
N LEU A 42 8.00 8.88 8.18
CA LEU A 42 6.86 7.97 8.33
C LEU A 42 6.70 7.41 9.76
N GLY A 43 7.54 7.80 10.72
CA GLY A 43 7.51 7.26 12.08
C GLY A 43 8.02 5.82 12.21
N ILE A 44 8.66 5.27 11.17
CA ILE A 44 9.15 3.89 11.14
C ILE A 44 10.52 3.82 11.81
N SER A 45 10.59 3.16 12.96
CA SER A 45 11.84 3.02 13.74
C SER A 45 12.86 2.06 13.11
N GLY A 46 12.42 1.18 12.21
CA GLY A 46 13.30 0.25 11.51
C GLY A 46 12.55 -0.81 10.71
N LEU A 47 13.28 -1.48 9.82
CA LEU A 47 12.82 -2.63 9.06
C LEU A 47 13.56 -3.88 9.54
N GLU A 48 12.94 -5.05 9.39
CA GLU A 48 13.60 -6.33 9.71
C GLU A 48 14.87 -6.52 8.88
N ALA A 49 15.85 -7.27 9.40
CA ALA A 49 17.17 -7.36 8.78
C ALA A 49 17.15 -8.01 7.38
N ASN A 50 16.26 -8.98 7.20
CA ASN A 50 16.02 -9.72 5.96
C ASN A 50 15.14 -8.95 4.95
N THR A 51 14.44 -7.88 5.36
CA THR A 51 13.59 -7.09 4.46
C THR A 51 14.37 -6.50 3.30
N ASN A 52 13.87 -6.77 2.09
CA ASN A 52 14.33 -6.19 0.83
C ASN A 52 13.30 -5.21 0.28
N THR A 53 12.02 -5.56 0.35
CA THR A 53 10.90 -4.75 -0.13
C THR A 53 9.86 -4.58 0.97
N VAL A 54 9.13 -3.48 0.89
CA VAL A 54 8.19 -3.03 1.91
C VAL A 54 6.85 -2.75 1.25
N LEU A 55 5.78 -3.18 1.92
CA LEU A 55 4.43 -2.76 1.66
C LEU A 55 4.09 -1.65 2.66
N LEU A 56 4.14 -0.38 2.25
CA LEU A 56 3.73 0.74 3.10
C LEU A 56 2.22 0.86 3.00
N SER A 57 1.50 0.65 4.10
CA SER A 57 0.04 0.67 4.13
C SER A 57 -0.46 1.72 5.12
N ALA A 58 -1.37 2.57 4.65
CA ALA A 58 -2.05 3.59 5.44
C ALA A 58 -3.56 3.44 5.27
N PHE A 59 -4.30 3.78 6.32
CA PHE A 59 -5.75 3.67 6.35
C PHE A 59 -6.36 4.96 6.87
N GLU A 60 -7.52 5.31 6.34
CA GLU A 60 -8.24 6.51 6.76
C GLU A 60 -9.74 6.28 6.69
N PHE A 61 -10.44 6.71 7.74
CA PHE A 61 -11.89 6.79 7.76
C PHE A 61 -12.29 8.27 7.73
N ASP A 62 -13.04 8.68 6.71
CA ASP A 62 -13.63 10.01 6.63
C ASP A 62 -15.11 9.95 7.07
N PRO A 63 -15.44 10.46 8.28
CA PRO A 63 -16.81 10.44 8.78
C PRO A 63 -17.74 11.40 8.01
N ALA A 64 -17.20 12.46 7.40
CA ALA A 64 -18.00 13.43 6.66
C ALA A 64 -18.43 12.86 5.30
N ALA A 65 -17.50 12.20 4.60
CA ALA A 65 -17.80 11.52 3.34
C ALA A 65 -18.37 10.11 3.53
N LYS A 66 -18.33 9.57 4.77
CA LYS A 66 -18.63 8.17 5.08
C LYS A 66 -17.86 7.23 4.15
N THR A 67 -16.55 7.41 4.12
CA THR A 67 -15.66 6.59 3.31
C THR A 67 -14.58 5.97 4.19
N LEU A 68 -14.20 4.75 3.83
CA LEU A 68 -13.05 4.06 4.39
C LEU A 68 -12.05 3.89 3.26
N SER A 69 -10.77 4.13 3.48
CA SER A 69 -9.76 3.98 2.45
C SER A 69 -8.53 3.23 2.93
N ARG A 70 -7.89 2.54 1.99
CA ARG A 70 -6.60 1.88 2.11
C ARG A 70 -5.70 2.44 1.01
N THR A 71 -4.58 3.02 1.40
CA THR A 71 -3.55 3.52 0.49
C THR A 71 -2.27 2.72 0.70
N VAL A 72 -1.75 2.15 -0.38
CA VAL A 72 -0.56 1.31 -0.35
C VAL A 72 0.49 1.76 -1.36
N LEU A 73 1.75 1.72 -0.93
CA LEU A 73 2.92 1.92 -1.78
C LEU A 73 3.92 0.78 -1.59
N THR A 74 4.27 0.11 -2.69
CA THR A 74 5.37 -0.87 -2.69
C THR A 74 6.70 -0.17 -2.89
N ALA A 75 7.69 -0.51 -2.07
CA ALA A 75 8.98 0.16 -2.08
C ALA A 75 10.15 -0.80 -1.80
N VAL A 76 11.35 -0.38 -2.17
CA VAL A 76 12.61 -1.10 -1.91
C VAL A 76 13.32 -0.48 -0.72
N ARG A 77 13.98 -1.30 0.09
CA ARG A 77 14.91 -0.82 1.10
C ARG A 77 16.15 -0.19 0.46
N GLY A 78 16.25 1.13 0.47
CA GLY A 78 17.30 1.88 -0.24
C GLY A 78 18.72 1.72 0.34
N GLU A 79 18.85 1.38 1.62
CA GLU A 79 20.17 1.23 2.27
C GLU A 79 20.85 -0.11 2.02
N LYS A 80 20.11 -1.09 1.49
CA LYS A 80 20.62 -2.45 1.31
C LYS A 80 21.09 -2.60 -0.13
N ARG A 81 22.34 -3.04 -0.31
CA ARG A 81 22.81 -3.46 -1.63
C ARG A 81 22.18 -4.81 -1.95
N ILE A 82 21.13 -4.79 -2.77
CA ILE A 82 20.42 -6.00 -3.21
C ILE A 82 20.95 -6.38 -4.61
N PRO A 83 21.36 -7.63 -4.85
CA PRO A 83 21.70 -8.09 -6.19
C PRO A 83 20.52 -7.88 -7.16
N MET A 84 20.78 -7.49 -8.41
CA MET A 84 19.71 -7.19 -9.38
C MET A 84 18.71 -8.34 -9.57
N THR A 85 19.19 -9.58 -9.52
CA THR A 85 18.33 -10.78 -9.60
C THR A 85 17.38 -10.89 -8.41
N GLU A 86 17.88 -10.66 -7.19
CA GLU A 86 17.06 -10.68 -5.97
C GLU A 86 16.14 -9.46 -5.88
N TYR A 87 16.58 -8.34 -6.44
CA TYR A 87 15.82 -7.10 -6.49
C TYR A 87 14.53 -7.28 -7.28
N GLN A 88 14.64 -7.79 -8.52
CA GLN A 88 13.46 -8.00 -9.37
C GLN A 88 12.49 -8.99 -8.74
N VAL A 89 13.00 -10.11 -8.22
CA VAL A 89 12.20 -11.13 -7.53
C VAL A 89 11.48 -10.53 -6.31
N SER A 90 12.15 -9.71 -5.51
CA SER A 90 11.54 -9.09 -4.33
C SER A 90 10.49 -8.05 -4.69
N MET A 91 10.67 -7.32 -5.80
CA MET A 91 9.70 -6.36 -6.30
C MET A 91 8.45 -7.03 -6.85
N ASP A 92 8.63 -8.11 -7.62
CA ASP A 92 7.51 -8.89 -8.14
C ASP A 92 6.72 -9.53 -6.99
N ALA A 93 7.42 -10.04 -5.96
CA ALA A 93 6.80 -10.61 -4.78
C ALA A 93 5.97 -9.58 -3.99
N VAL A 94 6.49 -8.37 -3.73
CA VAL A 94 5.72 -7.36 -2.96
C VAL A 94 4.51 -6.85 -3.74
N ASN A 95 4.62 -6.67 -5.06
CA ASN A 95 3.47 -6.29 -5.89
C ASN A 95 2.42 -7.40 -5.97
N GLN A 96 2.86 -8.66 -6.01
CA GLN A 96 1.96 -9.81 -5.94
C GLN A 96 1.24 -9.88 -4.59
N VAL A 97 1.95 -9.65 -3.48
CA VAL A 97 1.35 -9.57 -2.15
C VAL A 97 0.27 -8.49 -2.11
N ASP A 98 0.57 -7.28 -2.58
CA ASP A 98 -0.40 -6.18 -2.63
C ASP A 98 -1.66 -6.56 -3.42
N GLY A 99 -1.47 -7.04 -4.65
CA GLY A 99 -2.59 -7.43 -5.51
C GLY A 99 -3.45 -8.55 -4.92
N LEU A 100 -2.84 -9.53 -4.25
CA LEU A 100 -3.58 -10.60 -3.57
C LEU A 100 -4.36 -10.09 -2.35
N ILE A 101 -3.78 -9.17 -1.58
CA ILE A 101 -4.47 -8.53 -0.45
C ILE A 101 -5.66 -7.72 -0.98
N SER A 102 -5.45 -6.87 -1.97
CA SER A 102 -6.50 -6.04 -2.57
C SER A 102 -7.67 -6.88 -3.06
N LEU A 103 -7.38 -7.94 -3.83
CA LEU A 103 -8.41 -8.87 -4.34
C LEU A 103 -9.18 -9.54 -3.19
N LYS A 104 -8.47 -10.05 -2.17
CA LYS A 104 -9.12 -10.74 -1.05
C LYS A 104 -9.98 -9.80 -0.21
N LEU A 105 -9.57 -8.54 -0.03
CA LEU A 105 -10.37 -7.54 0.68
C LEU A 105 -11.69 -7.29 -0.04
N GLU A 106 -11.69 -7.21 -1.37
CA GLU A 106 -12.89 -7.06 -2.20
C GLU A 106 -13.78 -8.32 -2.19
N GLU A 107 -13.21 -9.51 -2.31
CA GLU A 107 -13.97 -10.78 -2.31
C GLU A 107 -14.68 -11.07 -0.97
N LEU A 108 -14.07 -10.65 0.15
CA LEU A 108 -14.59 -10.93 1.49
C LEU A 108 -15.77 -10.04 1.88
N GLU A 109 -15.98 -8.90 1.20
CA GLU A 109 -17.20 -8.10 1.35
C GLU A 109 -18.47 -8.94 1.15
N GLY A 110 -18.44 -9.84 0.16
CA GLY A 110 -19.56 -10.72 -0.17
C GLY A 110 -19.74 -11.91 0.78
N GLN A 111 -18.82 -12.14 1.72
CA GLN A 111 -18.82 -13.32 2.59
C GLN A 111 -19.42 -13.06 3.99
N GLY A 112 -19.75 -11.81 4.32
CA GLY A 112 -20.52 -11.47 5.52
C GLY A 112 -19.78 -11.65 6.84
N ASP A 113 -18.44 -11.59 6.84
CA ASP A 113 -17.64 -11.63 8.08
C ASP A 113 -17.72 -10.32 8.89
N GLY A 114 -18.35 -9.28 8.32
CA GLY A 114 -18.79 -8.08 9.02
C GLY A 114 -17.70 -7.07 9.36
N TRP A 115 -16.42 -7.34 9.05
CA TRP A 115 -15.33 -6.42 9.42
C TRP A 115 -15.52 -5.03 8.82
N LEU A 116 -16.02 -4.95 7.58
CA LEU A 116 -16.25 -3.69 6.90
C LEU A 116 -17.37 -2.90 7.60
N ALA A 117 -18.44 -3.57 8.01
CA ALA A 117 -19.51 -2.94 8.78
C ALA A 117 -19.02 -2.38 10.12
N SER A 118 -18.12 -3.07 10.81
CA SER A 118 -17.51 -2.59 12.05
C SER A 118 -16.75 -1.27 11.85
N CYS A 119 -15.98 -1.12 10.76
CA CYS A 119 -15.29 0.14 10.45
C CYS A 119 -16.27 1.33 10.36
N PHE A 120 -17.40 1.16 9.67
CA PHE A 120 -18.40 2.22 9.52
C PHE A 120 -19.23 2.48 10.78
N GLN A 121 -19.47 1.46 11.60
CA GLN A 121 -20.20 1.60 12.87
C GLN A 121 -19.37 2.30 13.94
N GLU A 122 -18.08 2.02 13.98
CA GLU A 122 -17.15 2.57 14.97
C GLU A 122 -16.39 3.82 14.46
N GLU A 123 -16.66 4.21 13.21
CA GLU A 123 -16.06 5.35 12.52
C GLU A 123 -14.52 5.33 12.54
N ASN A 124 -13.93 4.15 12.29
CA ASN A 124 -12.49 3.93 12.30
C ASN A 124 -12.04 2.92 11.24
N ALA A 125 -10.72 2.71 11.14
CA ALA A 125 -10.12 1.78 10.19
C ALA A 125 -9.46 0.56 10.85
N GLU A 126 -9.73 0.31 12.14
CA GLU A 126 -9.03 -0.72 12.92
C GLU A 126 -9.31 -2.13 12.39
N ALA A 127 -10.57 -2.46 12.11
CA ALA A 127 -10.94 -3.79 11.61
C ALA A 127 -10.33 -4.06 10.21
N LEU A 128 -10.25 -3.04 9.35
CA LEU A 128 -9.54 -3.13 8.06
C LEU A 128 -8.04 -3.38 8.25
N GLN A 129 -7.42 -2.65 9.18
CA GLN A 129 -6.01 -2.80 9.51
C GLN A 129 -5.68 -4.20 10.07
N GLU A 130 -6.56 -4.76 10.90
CA GLU A 130 -6.44 -6.13 11.40
C GLU A 130 -6.59 -7.14 10.27
N LYS A 131 -7.56 -6.92 9.38
CA LYS A 131 -7.83 -7.80 8.24
C LYS A 131 -6.66 -7.86 7.27
N GLU A 132 -6.09 -6.71 6.89
CA GLU A 132 -4.87 -6.68 6.07
C GLU A 132 -3.73 -7.45 6.75
N GLY A 133 -3.51 -7.24 8.05
CA GLY A 133 -2.44 -7.91 8.79
C GLY A 133 -2.61 -9.44 8.81
N ALA A 134 -3.85 -9.91 8.97
CA ALA A 134 -4.18 -11.33 8.89
C ALA A 134 -3.91 -11.89 7.49
N LEU A 135 -4.41 -11.22 6.46
CA LEU A 135 -4.20 -11.61 5.06
C LEU A 135 -2.71 -11.66 4.70
N PHE A 136 -1.94 -10.64 5.10
CA PHE A 136 -0.50 -10.61 4.89
C PHE A 136 0.21 -11.80 5.56
N SER A 137 -0.21 -12.16 6.78
CA SER A 137 0.36 -13.30 7.52
C SER A 137 0.03 -14.66 6.89
N GLU A 138 -1.11 -14.78 6.23
CA GLU A 138 -1.51 -15.99 5.49
C GLU A 138 -0.75 -16.16 4.16
N LEU A 139 -0.25 -15.06 3.59
CA LEU A 139 0.46 -15.05 2.32
C LEU A 139 1.94 -15.38 2.54
N ASP A 140 2.35 -16.62 2.29
CA ASP A 140 3.78 -17.01 2.22
C ASP A 140 4.41 -16.59 0.88
N VAL A 141 4.26 -15.31 0.52
CA VAL A 141 4.73 -14.77 -0.76
C VAL A 141 5.91 -13.85 -0.47
N GLY A 142 7.11 -14.27 -0.93
CA GLY A 142 8.34 -13.50 -0.78
C GLY A 142 9.38 -14.07 0.20
N GLY A 143 9.16 -15.27 0.75
CA GLY A 143 10.16 -16.00 1.55
C GLY A 143 10.71 -15.19 2.73
N GLY A 144 9.85 -14.41 3.38
CA GLY A 144 10.20 -13.52 4.50
C GLY A 144 11.04 -12.30 4.12
N ARG A 145 11.03 -11.86 2.86
CA ARG A 145 11.78 -10.66 2.39
C ARG A 145 10.91 -9.43 2.15
N VAL A 146 9.60 -9.61 2.17
CA VAL A 146 8.59 -8.56 2.12
C VAL A 146 8.15 -8.28 3.55
N GLN A 147 8.05 -7.00 3.91
CA GLN A 147 7.52 -6.59 5.21
C GLN A 147 6.33 -5.66 5.01
N LEU A 148 5.20 -5.96 5.66
CA LEU A 148 4.10 -5.03 5.82
C LEU A 148 4.44 -4.00 6.88
N VAL A 149 4.32 -2.72 6.54
CA VAL A 149 4.61 -1.61 7.45
C VAL A 149 3.44 -0.65 7.44
N ARG A 150 2.89 -0.43 8.63
CA ARG A 150 1.79 0.51 8.85
C ARG A 150 2.33 1.93 8.94
N VAL A 151 1.67 2.84 8.25
CA VAL A 151 1.96 4.27 8.23
C VAL A 151 0.72 5.00 8.74
N GLU A 152 0.91 5.92 9.67
CA GLU A 152 -0.21 6.63 10.31
C GLU A 152 -0.87 7.67 9.38
N SER A 153 -0.17 8.13 8.35
CA SER A 153 -0.62 9.20 7.47
C SER A 153 -0.69 8.75 6.02
N THR A 154 -1.90 8.73 5.47
CA THR A 154 -2.17 8.54 4.04
C THR A 154 -1.44 9.57 3.18
N ASP A 155 -1.46 10.84 3.59
CA ASP A 155 -0.77 11.94 2.90
C ASP A 155 0.73 11.71 2.78
N ALA A 156 1.38 11.17 3.83
CA ALA A 156 2.80 10.86 3.78
C ALA A 156 3.13 9.77 2.75
N VAL A 157 2.25 8.77 2.58
CA VAL A 157 2.41 7.75 1.54
C VAL A 157 2.20 8.36 0.14
N LYS A 158 1.18 9.20 -0.03
CA LYS A 158 0.89 9.91 -1.28
C LYS A 158 2.04 10.84 -1.68
N GLN A 159 2.61 11.58 -0.73
CA GLN A 159 3.75 12.45 -0.97
C GLN A 159 4.97 11.67 -1.47
N LEU A 160 5.29 10.51 -0.88
CA LEU A 160 6.41 9.67 -1.34
C LEU A 160 6.20 9.18 -2.78
N TRP A 161 4.95 8.88 -3.13
CA TRP A 161 4.59 8.52 -4.49
C TRP A 161 4.75 9.70 -5.46
N GLU A 162 4.30 10.89 -5.08
CA GLU A 162 4.43 12.10 -5.90
C GLU A 162 5.90 12.49 -6.12
N GLU A 163 6.73 12.43 -5.07
CA GLU A 163 8.17 12.66 -5.17
C GLU A 163 8.83 11.70 -6.18
N ALA A 164 8.39 10.45 -6.21
CA ALA A 164 8.88 9.46 -7.17
C ALA A 164 8.47 9.81 -8.61
N LEU A 165 7.25 10.29 -8.83
CA LEU A 165 6.78 10.74 -10.14
C LEU A 165 7.50 12.01 -10.62
N GLU A 166 7.74 12.99 -9.75
CA GLU A 166 8.50 14.19 -10.10
C GLU A 166 9.91 13.86 -10.57
N PHE A 167 10.56 12.90 -9.91
CA PHE A 167 11.89 12.44 -10.30
C PHE A 167 11.90 11.86 -11.72
N GLU A 168 10.84 11.12 -12.10
CA GLU A 168 10.70 10.61 -13.47
C GLU A 168 10.58 11.72 -14.50
N GLN A 169 9.72 12.70 -14.25
CA GLN A 169 9.51 13.83 -15.16
C GLN A 169 10.78 14.67 -15.34
N ARG A 170 11.53 14.91 -14.25
CA ARG A 170 12.82 15.61 -14.35
C ARG A 170 13.83 14.80 -15.13
N ALA A 171 13.91 13.49 -14.91
CA ALA A 171 14.84 12.63 -15.64
C ALA A 171 14.54 12.57 -17.15
N SER A 172 13.26 12.56 -17.55
CA SER A 172 12.89 12.55 -18.97
C SER A 172 13.22 13.87 -19.69
N ILE A 173 13.16 15.02 -19.00
CA ILE A 173 13.52 16.32 -19.60
C ILE A 173 15.01 16.38 -19.96
N TYR A 174 15.89 15.78 -19.16
CA TYR A 174 17.33 15.76 -19.44
C TYR A 174 17.74 14.80 -20.56
N ASP A 175 16.94 13.77 -20.83
CA ASP A 175 17.16 12.85 -21.96
C ASP A 175 16.76 13.49 -23.31
N GLU A 176 15.83 14.46 -23.33
CA GLU A 176 15.39 15.15 -24.55
C GLU A 176 16.26 16.38 -24.93
N GLU A 177 17.04 16.95 -24.00
CA GLU A 177 17.97 18.05 -24.30
C GLU A 177 19.37 17.58 -24.75
N SER A 178 19.56 16.27 -24.93
CA SER A 178 20.85 15.66 -25.30
C SER A 178 21.00 15.29 -26.78
N ASP A 179 20.04 15.66 -27.65
CA ASP A 179 20.07 15.43 -29.10
C ASP A 179 20.53 16.65 -29.94
#